data_AF-A0A8S3YMX4-F1
#
_entry.id   AF-A0A8S3YMX4-F1
#
_cell.length_a   1.000
_cell.length_b   1.000
_cell.length_c   1.000
_cell.angle_alpha   90.00
_cell.angle_beta   90.00
_cell.angle_gamma   90.00
#
_symmetry.space_group_name_H-M   'P 1'
#
loop_
_entity.id
_entity.type
_entity.pdbx_description
1 polymer ?
#
loop_
_entity_poly.entity_id
_entity_poly.type
_entity_poly.pdbx_seq_one_letter_code
_entity_poly.pdbx_strand_id
1 'polypeptide(L)'
;NDTLDVSGTPLMYSVVYEAAQQVKNPNPKEIQAGRSTVFDTWLYNQPLNFSQGDKTAVPSIRAPGSGSDHAPLLQKAGITVVDIEYRYGSKYQMSQYPLYHTEYETFDLVKQQVDRNFEFHAAVGRVGAEIARHLADSRILPLNVTNYAAGLENCRLTLHRDFGTLLEENLGLDTYNKLESVIKGFAQDASRFEALLENVDKTNPYALREINDKLLLLEKAFLHPDGLPARPLK
;
A
#
# COMPACT_ATOMS: atom_id res chain seq x y z
N ASN A 1 16.69 -0.90 -13.57
CA ASN A 1 15.38 -0.65 -12.94
C ASN A 1 14.32 -0.57 -14.02
N ASP A 2 13.25 -1.36 -13.89
CA ASP A 2 12.22 -1.48 -14.93
C ASP A 2 10.88 -0.84 -14.50
N THR A 3 10.52 -0.89 -13.22
CA THR A 3 9.20 -0.43 -12.74
C THR A 3 9.26 0.04 -11.29
N LEU A 4 8.32 0.91 -10.90
CA LEU A 4 8.02 1.20 -9.50
C LEU A 4 7.56 -0.09 -8.80
N ASP A 5 7.98 -0.28 -7.55
CA ASP A 5 7.48 -1.28 -6.62
C ASP A 5 7.12 -0.57 -5.32
N VAL A 6 5.96 -0.92 -4.76
CA VAL A 6 5.43 -0.27 -3.57
C VAL A 6 4.99 -1.30 -2.56
N SER A 7 5.35 -1.07 -1.30
CA SER A 7 4.69 -1.70 -0.17
C SER A 7 4.06 -0.65 0.73
N GLY A 8 2.85 -0.87 1.20
CA GLY A 8 2.13 0.13 1.97
C GLY A 8 0.86 -0.40 2.60
N THR A 9 0.34 0.31 3.59
CA THR A 9 -0.95 0.02 4.21
C THR A 9 -2.11 0.36 3.25
N PRO A 10 -3.23 -0.38 3.25
CA PRO A 10 -4.37 -0.15 2.33
C PRO A 10 -4.88 1.30 2.28
N LEU A 11 -4.79 2.04 3.40
CA LEU A 11 -5.16 3.45 3.46
C LEU A 11 -4.40 4.33 2.45
N MET A 12 -3.17 3.98 2.11
CA MET A 12 -2.28 4.77 1.25
C MET A 12 -2.50 4.53 -0.25
N TYR A 13 -3.23 3.49 -0.64
CA TYR A 13 -3.22 3.01 -2.03
C TYR A 13 -3.61 4.11 -3.02
N SER A 14 -4.71 4.82 -2.75
CA SER A 14 -5.20 5.90 -3.60
C SER A 14 -4.19 7.03 -3.75
N VAL A 15 -3.57 7.49 -2.64
CA VAL A 15 -2.54 8.54 -2.65
C VAL A 15 -1.34 8.16 -3.51
N VAL A 16 -0.89 6.91 -3.39
CA VAL A 16 0.25 6.41 -4.15
C VAL A 16 -0.08 6.34 -5.64
N TYR A 17 -1.27 5.85 -6.00
CA TYR A 17 -1.70 5.80 -7.40
C TYR A 17 -1.77 7.21 -8.01
N GLU A 18 -2.42 8.15 -7.33
CA GLU A 18 -2.51 9.55 -7.77
C GLU A 18 -1.12 10.17 -7.93
N ALA A 19 -0.24 10.01 -6.94
CA ALA A 19 1.14 10.52 -7.01
C ALA A 19 1.91 9.94 -8.20
N ALA A 20 1.83 8.63 -8.43
CA ALA A 20 2.50 7.97 -9.55
C ALA A 20 1.95 8.41 -10.93
N GLN A 21 0.68 8.80 -11.01
CA GLN A 21 0.08 9.34 -12.23
C GLN A 21 0.57 10.75 -12.56
N GLN A 22 0.98 11.54 -11.56
CA GLN A 22 1.52 12.90 -11.78
C GLN A 22 2.99 12.90 -12.23
N VAL A 23 3.71 11.80 -12.05
CA VAL A 23 5.13 11.72 -12.36
C VAL A 23 5.35 11.12 -13.74
N LYS A 24 6.04 11.86 -14.62
CA LYS A 24 6.44 11.38 -15.95
C LYS A 24 7.34 10.16 -15.84
N ASN A 25 7.15 9.22 -16.75
CA ASN A 25 7.98 8.02 -16.82
C ASN A 25 9.44 8.38 -17.16
N PRO A 26 10.44 7.91 -16.38
CA PRO A 26 11.85 8.19 -16.67
C PRO A 26 12.41 7.38 -17.86
N ASN A 27 11.69 6.38 -18.38
CA ASN A 27 12.17 5.50 -19.44
C ASN A 27 11.61 5.88 -20.83
N PRO A 28 12.44 6.38 -21.78
CA PRO A 28 11.97 6.78 -23.11
C PRO A 28 11.33 5.65 -23.92
N LYS A 29 11.75 4.39 -23.72
CA LYS A 29 11.18 3.24 -24.43
C LYS A 29 9.75 2.95 -23.96
N GLU A 30 9.50 3.11 -22.67
CA GLU A 30 8.18 2.94 -22.08
C GLU A 30 7.24 4.07 -22.55
N ILE A 31 7.74 5.30 -22.60
CA ILE A 31 7.00 6.45 -23.16
C ILE A 31 6.61 6.18 -24.61
N GLN A 32 7.55 5.71 -25.46
CA GLN A 32 7.27 5.35 -26.85
C GLN A 32 6.25 4.21 -26.98
N ALA A 33 6.19 3.31 -26.00
CA ALA A 33 5.20 2.24 -25.91
C ALA A 33 3.86 2.68 -25.29
N GLY A 34 3.62 3.99 -25.16
CA GLY A 34 2.37 4.57 -24.67
C GLY A 34 2.27 4.69 -23.14
N ARG A 35 3.35 4.41 -22.39
CA ARG A 35 3.36 4.46 -20.91
C ARG A 35 4.03 5.75 -20.44
N SER A 36 3.25 6.82 -20.43
CA SER A 36 3.70 8.20 -20.24
C SER A 36 4.06 8.56 -18.79
N THR A 37 3.46 7.87 -17.82
CA THR A 37 3.64 8.12 -16.38
C THR A 37 4.33 6.94 -15.68
N VAL A 38 4.81 7.16 -14.46
CA VAL A 38 5.33 6.09 -13.60
C VAL A 38 4.23 5.06 -13.34
N PHE A 39 3.00 5.52 -13.11
CA PHE A 39 1.83 4.66 -12.94
C PHE A 39 1.60 3.72 -14.14
N ASP A 40 1.72 4.22 -15.38
CA ASP A 40 1.43 3.41 -16.58
C ASP A 40 2.37 2.20 -16.70
N THR A 41 3.67 2.38 -16.43
CA THR A 41 4.64 1.26 -16.42
C THR A 41 4.44 0.36 -15.22
N TRP A 42 4.09 0.91 -14.06
CA TRP A 42 3.79 0.12 -12.88
C TRP A 42 2.58 -0.80 -13.08
N LEU A 43 1.47 -0.25 -13.58
CA LEU A 43 0.26 -1.02 -13.92
C LEU A 43 0.55 -2.12 -14.94
N TYR A 44 1.33 -1.81 -15.98
CA TYR A 44 1.70 -2.78 -16.99
C TYR A 44 2.51 -3.97 -16.43
N ASN A 45 3.45 -3.71 -15.53
CA ASN A 45 4.34 -4.74 -14.99
C ASN A 45 3.74 -5.53 -13.82
N GLN A 46 2.88 -4.89 -13.03
CA GLN A 46 2.36 -5.44 -11.77
C GLN A 46 0.84 -5.22 -11.62
N PRO A 47 -0.01 -5.66 -12.56
CA PRO A 47 -1.46 -5.46 -12.45
C PRO A 47 -2.04 -6.28 -11.29
N LEU A 48 -2.95 -5.66 -10.51
CA LEU A 48 -3.72 -6.35 -9.49
C LEU A 48 -4.93 -7.04 -10.14
N ASN A 49 -5.03 -8.35 -9.96
CA ASN A 49 -6.20 -9.10 -10.39
C ASN A 49 -7.22 -9.17 -9.24
N PHE A 50 -8.26 -8.35 -9.24
CA PHE A 50 -9.38 -8.53 -8.31
C PHE A 50 -10.23 -9.74 -8.72
N SER A 51 -10.57 -10.60 -7.75
CA SER A 51 -11.50 -11.71 -7.98
C SER A 51 -12.97 -11.28 -7.96
N GLN A 52 -13.31 -10.01 -7.67
CA GLN A 52 -14.69 -9.53 -7.65
C GLN A 52 -14.87 -8.08 -8.13
N GLY A 53 -15.72 -7.92 -9.15
CA GLY A 53 -16.66 -6.80 -9.28
C GLY A 53 -16.16 -5.48 -9.87
N ASP A 54 -15.02 -4.97 -9.43
CA ASP A 54 -14.51 -3.67 -9.89
C ASP A 54 -13.47 -3.86 -11.00
N LYS A 55 -13.75 -3.30 -12.18
CA LYS A 55 -12.99 -3.53 -13.43
C LYS A 55 -11.92 -2.47 -13.68
N THR A 56 -11.65 -1.58 -12.72
CA THR A 56 -10.59 -0.59 -12.84
C THR A 56 -9.24 -1.26 -12.56
N ALA A 57 -8.40 -1.35 -13.59
CA ALA A 57 -7.08 -1.96 -13.47
C ALA A 57 -6.16 -1.02 -12.66
N VAL A 58 -5.71 -1.49 -11.51
CA VAL A 58 -4.72 -0.80 -10.66
C VAL A 58 -3.49 -1.69 -10.47
N PRO A 59 -2.29 -1.12 -10.28
CA PRO A 59 -1.14 -1.92 -9.93
C PRO A 59 -1.27 -2.50 -8.51
N SER A 60 -0.61 -3.63 -8.27
CA SER A 60 -0.55 -4.25 -6.96
C SER A 60 0.39 -3.49 -6.01
N ILE A 61 -0.05 -3.34 -4.76
CA ILE A 61 0.78 -2.85 -3.65
C ILE A 61 0.96 -4.00 -2.66
N ARG A 62 2.21 -4.26 -2.25
CA ARG A 62 2.53 -5.34 -1.31
C ARG A 62 2.24 -4.92 0.13
N ALA A 63 1.89 -5.89 0.97
CA ALA A 63 1.84 -5.66 2.41
C ALA A 63 3.25 -5.33 2.96
N PRO A 64 3.41 -4.31 3.82
CA PRO A 64 4.69 -3.97 4.43
C PRO A 64 5.20 -5.11 5.31
N GLY A 65 6.50 -5.39 5.20
CA GLY A 65 7.17 -6.47 5.92
C GLY A 65 7.87 -5.99 7.18
N SER A 66 9.11 -6.45 7.38
CA SER A 66 9.99 -5.98 8.48
C SER A 66 11.38 -5.60 7.98
N GLY A 67 11.54 -5.41 6.67
CA GLY A 67 12.85 -5.26 6.03
C GLY A 67 13.43 -3.84 6.04
N SER A 68 12.73 -2.88 6.65
CA SER A 68 13.10 -1.46 6.66
C SER A 68 12.52 -0.76 7.90
N ASP A 69 12.83 0.53 8.08
CA ASP A 69 12.53 1.31 9.27
C ASP A 69 11.03 1.60 9.49
N HIS A 70 10.19 1.34 8.49
CA HIS A 70 8.74 1.43 8.61
C HIS A 70 8.14 0.38 9.55
N ALA A 71 8.86 -0.71 9.84
CA ALA A 71 8.35 -1.85 10.59
C ALA A 71 7.84 -1.48 12.01
N PRO A 72 8.61 -0.81 12.89
CA PRO A 72 8.12 -0.38 14.19
C PRO A 72 7.02 0.70 14.12
N LEU A 73 7.00 1.53 13.07
CA LEU A 73 5.93 2.53 12.89
C LEU A 73 4.58 1.84 12.68
N LEU A 74 4.55 0.81 11.82
CA LEU A 74 3.34 0.05 11.58
C LEU A 74 3.02 -0.92 12.71
N GLN A 75 3.90 -1.89 12.98
CA GLN A 75 3.62 -3.05 13.84
C GLN A 75 3.52 -2.70 15.32
N LYS A 76 4.13 -1.59 15.76
CA LYS A 76 4.12 -1.18 17.17
C LYS A 76 3.34 0.09 17.43
N ALA A 77 3.46 1.10 16.57
CA ALA A 77 2.78 2.37 16.78
C ALA A 77 1.42 2.47 16.07
N GLY A 78 1.12 1.57 15.13
CA GLY A 78 -0.13 1.58 14.37
C GLY A 78 -0.22 2.83 13.49
N ILE A 79 0.89 3.19 12.87
CA ILE A 79 1.01 4.33 11.96
C ILE A 79 0.97 3.80 10.53
N THR A 80 0.12 4.40 9.70
CA THR A 80 0.04 4.14 8.26
C THR A 80 1.39 4.39 7.60
N VAL A 81 1.85 3.46 6.75
CA VAL A 81 3.17 3.53 6.11
C VAL A 81 3.11 3.26 4.61
N VAL A 82 4.11 3.77 3.91
CA VAL A 82 4.42 3.42 2.53
C VAL A 82 5.94 3.38 2.35
N ASP A 83 6.41 2.44 1.55
CA ASP A 83 7.79 2.26 1.11
C ASP A 83 7.75 2.13 -0.41
N ILE A 84 8.52 2.99 -1.09
CA ILE A 84 8.54 3.12 -2.55
C ILE A 84 9.95 2.94 -3.07
N GLU A 85 10.11 2.11 -4.09
CA GLU A 85 11.39 1.90 -4.75
C GLU A 85 11.19 1.65 -6.24
N TYR A 86 12.26 1.78 -7.02
CA TYR A 86 12.29 1.24 -8.38
C TYR A 86 13.03 -0.10 -8.34
N ARG A 87 12.37 -1.16 -8.80
CA ARG A 87 12.97 -2.50 -8.89
C ARG A 87 13.21 -2.90 -10.32
N TYR A 88 14.03 -3.94 -10.49
CA TYR A 88 14.06 -4.72 -11.70
C TYR A 88 12.72 -5.46 -11.88
N GLY A 89 12.28 -5.64 -13.12
CA GLY A 89 10.99 -6.24 -13.43
C GLY A 89 11.00 -7.76 -13.18
N SER A 90 9.80 -8.35 -13.15
CA SER A 90 9.57 -9.79 -12.92
C SER A 90 10.25 -10.71 -13.94
N LYS A 91 10.76 -10.16 -15.05
CA LYS A 91 11.58 -10.90 -16.03
C LYS A 91 12.89 -11.43 -15.45
N TYR A 92 13.39 -10.82 -14.38
CA TYR A 92 14.58 -11.29 -13.67
C TYR A 92 14.15 -12.05 -12.41
N GLN A 93 14.43 -13.36 -12.37
CA GLN A 93 14.09 -14.24 -11.25
C GLN A 93 15.09 -14.06 -10.10
N MET A 94 15.09 -12.88 -9.50
CA MET A 94 16.02 -12.49 -8.46
C MET A 94 15.25 -11.99 -7.24
N SER A 95 15.70 -12.36 -6.03
CA SER A 95 15.09 -11.91 -4.78
C SER A 95 15.60 -10.54 -4.34
N GLN A 96 16.88 -10.26 -4.60
CA GLN A 96 17.58 -9.00 -4.30
C GLN A 96 18.55 -8.62 -5.42
N TYR A 97 18.96 -7.36 -5.39
CA TYR A 97 20.03 -6.87 -6.23
C TYR A 97 21.36 -7.61 -5.89
N PRO A 98 22.16 -8.11 -6.87
CA PRO A 98 23.26 -9.03 -6.61
C PRO A 98 24.35 -8.55 -5.66
N LEU A 99 24.59 -7.24 -5.58
CA LEU A 99 25.68 -6.68 -4.79
C LEU A 99 25.20 -6.16 -3.43
N TYR A 100 23.94 -6.37 -3.07
CA TYR A 100 23.38 -5.98 -1.79
C TYR A 100 24.24 -6.45 -0.60
N HIS A 101 24.56 -5.54 0.32
CA HIS A 101 25.41 -5.78 1.50
C HIS A 101 26.82 -6.28 1.17
N THR A 102 27.39 -5.85 0.05
CA THR A 102 28.78 -6.15 -0.31
C THR A 102 29.62 -4.88 -0.45
N GLU A 103 30.94 -5.02 -0.46
CA GLU A 103 31.87 -3.91 -0.72
C GLU A 103 31.70 -3.28 -2.11
N TYR A 104 30.98 -3.96 -3.02
CA TYR A 104 30.76 -3.51 -4.39
C TYR A 104 29.58 -2.53 -4.53
N GLU A 105 28.86 -2.21 -3.46
CA GLU A 105 27.83 -1.15 -3.43
C GLU A 105 28.47 0.24 -3.45
N THR A 106 28.97 0.60 -4.63
CA THR A 106 29.72 1.85 -4.85
C THR A 106 28.87 2.88 -5.61
N PHE A 107 29.23 4.15 -5.45
CA PHE A 107 28.64 5.21 -6.27
C PHE A 107 28.88 4.99 -7.77
N ASP A 108 30.07 4.51 -8.15
CA ASP A 108 30.42 4.24 -9.55
C ASP A 108 29.50 3.19 -10.18
N LEU A 109 29.16 2.13 -9.44
CA LEU A 109 28.17 1.16 -9.87
C LEU A 109 26.82 1.84 -10.16
N VAL A 110 26.33 2.69 -9.25
CA VAL A 110 25.06 3.40 -9.44
C VAL A 110 25.13 4.28 -10.69
N LYS A 111 26.19 5.10 -10.80
CA LYS A 111 26.40 6.06 -11.87
C LYS A 111 26.64 5.41 -13.24
N GLN A 112 27.22 4.21 -13.29
CA GLN A 112 27.59 3.57 -14.55
C GLN A 112 26.55 2.57 -15.03
N GLN A 113 25.88 1.85 -14.11
CA GLN A 113 25.06 0.67 -14.41
C GLN A 113 23.62 0.75 -13.92
N VAL A 114 23.34 1.36 -12.76
CA VAL A 114 21.99 1.33 -12.16
C VAL A 114 21.12 2.46 -12.71
N ASP A 115 21.59 3.71 -12.60
CA ASP A 115 20.84 4.89 -12.99
C ASP A 115 21.79 6.03 -13.43
N ARG A 116 22.29 5.92 -14.66
CA ARG A 116 23.35 6.78 -15.19
C ARG A 116 23.05 8.28 -15.12
N ASN A 117 21.79 8.64 -15.31
CA ASN A 117 21.34 10.03 -15.33
C ASN A 117 20.53 10.41 -14.08
N PHE A 118 20.39 9.51 -13.11
CA PHE A 118 19.57 9.70 -11.91
C PHE A 118 18.07 9.96 -12.20
N GLU A 119 17.58 9.55 -13.37
CA GLU A 119 16.19 9.83 -13.77
C GLU A 119 15.21 8.94 -13.01
N PHE A 120 15.60 7.70 -12.69
CA PHE A 120 14.77 6.79 -11.89
C PHE A 120 14.78 7.22 -10.41
N HIS A 121 15.92 7.63 -9.87
CA HIS A 121 15.99 8.22 -8.52
C HIS A 121 15.17 9.50 -8.44
N ALA A 122 15.25 10.37 -9.44
CA ALA A 122 14.43 11.57 -9.52
C ALA A 122 12.93 11.23 -9.63
N ALA A 123 12.56 10.17 -10.36
CA ALA A 123 11.18 9.71 -10.43
C ALA A 123 10.65 9.22 -9.06
N VAL A 124 11.40 8.36 -8.34
CA VAL A 124 11.03 7.94 -6.97
C VAL A 124 10.91 9.14 -6.05
N GLY A 125 11.88 10.06 -6.09
CA GLY A 125 11.86 11.28 -5.29
C GLY A 125 10.64 12.16 -5.57
N ARG A 126 10.24 12.30 -6.84
CA ARG A 126 9.03 13.04 -7.24
C ARG A 126 7.76 12.33 -6.76
N VAL A 127 7.67 11.01 -6.87
CA VAL A 127 6.51 10.25 -6.35
C VAL A 127 6.40 10.44 -4.84
N GLY A 128 7.51 10.30 -4.10
CA GLY A 128 7.54 10.54 -2.66
C GLY A 128 7.15 11.98 -2.28
N ALA A 129 7.62 12.97 -3.04
CA ALA A 129 7.26 14.37 -2.84
C ALA A 129 5.77 14.63 -3.10
N GLU A 130 5.19 14.03 -4.15
CA GLU A 130 3.75 14.12 -4.41
C GLU A 130 2.95 13.47 -3.29
N ILE A 131 3.32 12.27 -2.83
CA ILE A 131 2.68 11.64 -1.66
C ILE A 131 2.72 12.58 -0.45
N ALA A 132 3.88 13.14 -0.13
CA ALA A 132 4.04 14.07 0.98
C ALA A 132 3.18 15.33 0.83
N ARG A 133 3.14 15.92 -0.38
CA ARG A 133 2.31 17.08 -0.70
C ARG A 133 0.82 16.78 -0.55
N HIS A 134 0.36 15.65 -1.07
CA HIS A 134 -1.02 15.20 -0.93
C HIS A 134 -1.41 15.01 0.55
N LEU A 135 -0.54 14.43 1.38
CA LEU A 135 -0.81 14.24 2.80
C LEU A 135 -0.76 15.55 3.61
N ALA A 136 0.18 16.46 3.29
CA ALA A 136 0.41 17.68 4.06
C ALA A 136 -0.59 18.80 3.74
N ASP A 137 -1.00 18.95 2.47
CA ASP A 137 -1.76 20.11 2.01
C ASP A 137 -3.26 19.83 1.85
N SER A 138 -3.69 18.57 1.93
CA SER A 138 -5.12 18.23 1.79
C SER A 138 -5.89 18.56 3.08
N ARG A 139 -7.03 19.25 2.93
CA ARG A 139 -7.92 19.58 4.07
C ARG A 139 -8.49 18.34 4.77
N ILE A 140 -8.77 17.31 3.99
CA ILE A 140 -9.11 15.97 4.46
C ILE A 140 -7.98 15.06 4.00
N LEU A 141 -7.45 14.23 4.90
CA LEU A 141 -6.39 13.29 4.55
C LEU A 141 -6.86 12.40 3.39
N PRO A 142 -6.09 12.25 2.30
CA PRO A 142 -6.50 11.49 1.12
C PRO A 142 -6.39 9.97 1.32
N LEU A 143 -6.71 9.48 2.52
CA LEU A 143 -6.69 8.07 2.88
C LEU A 143 -8.05 7.44 2.58
N ASN A 144 -8.04 6.21 2.08
CA ASN A 144 -9.27 5.50 1.70
C ASN A 144 -9.49 4.25 2.56
N VAL A 145 -10.61 4.24 3.28
CA VAL A 145 -10.91 3.18 4.27
C VAL A 145 -11.47 1.92 3.60
N THR A 146 -12.12 2.06 2.44
CA THR A 146 -12.72 0.92 1.74
C THR A 146 -11.67 -0.04 1.17
N ASN A 147 -10.46 0.45 0.87
CA ASN A 147 -9.31 -0.40 0.54
C ASN A 147 -8.98 -1.39 1.67
N TYR A 148 -9.16 -0.99 2.93
CA TYR A 148 -8.95 -1.87 4.08
C TYR A 148 -9.99 -3.00 4.12
N ALA A 149 -11.26 -2.69 3.83
CA ALA A 149 -12.33 -3.68 3.79
C ALA A 149 -12.07 -4.74 2.70
N ALA A 150 -11.63 -4.30 1.51
CA ALA A 150 -11.24 -5.21 0.43
C ALA A 150 -10.02 -6.07 0.81
N GLY A 151 -9.02 -5.48 1.47
CA GLY A 151 -7.85 -6.18 1.98
C GLY A 151 -8.20 -7.27 2.98
N LEU A 152 -9.05 -6.96 3.97
CA LEU A 152 -9.51 -7.92 4.98
C LEU A 152 -10.25 -9.10 4.36
N GLU A 153 -11.13 -8.85 3.38
CA GLU A 153 -11.84 -9.92 2.69
C GLU A 153 -10.89 -10.81 1.88
N ASN A 154 -9.90 -10.23 1.19
CA ASN A 154 -8.87 -11.01 0.49
C ASN A 154 -8.04 -11.86 1.46
N CYS A 155 -7.69 -11.33 2.63
CA CYS A 155 -7.02 -12.09 3.69
C CYS A 155 -7.91 -13.23 4.19
N ARG A 156 -9.20 -13.01 4.41
CA ARG A 156 -10.17 -14.03 4.83
C ARG A 156 -10.30 -15.14 3.78
N LEU A 157 -10.44 -14.79 2.51
CA LEU A 157 -10.52 -15.76 1.40
C LEU A 157 -9.24 -16.59 1.28
N THR A 158 -8.08 -15.96 1.47
CA THR A 158 -6.79 -16.65 1.51
C THR A 158 -6.71 -17.63 2.68
N LEU A 159 -7.12 -17.18 3.87
CA LEU A 159 -7.17 -18.02 5.08
C LEU A 159 -8.12 -19.21 4.90
N HIS A 160 -9.31 -18.98 4.32
CA HIS A 160 -10.28 -20.04 4.03
C HIS A 160 -9.73 -21.05 3.03
N ARG A 161 -9.11 -20.58 1.93
CA ARG A 161 -8.49 -21.44 0.92
C ARG A 161 -7.42 -22.34 1.52
N ASP A 162 -6.56 -21.78 2.37
CA ASP A 162 -5.36 -22.49 2.85
C ASP A 162 -5.65 -23.35 4.09
N PHE A 163 -6.59 -22.93 4.96
CA PHE A 163 -6.80 -23.52 6.28
C PHE A 163 -8.26 -23.66 6.71
N GLY A 164 -9.24 -23.40 5.83
CA GLY A 164 -10.66 -23.31 6.22
C GLY A 164 -11.20 -24.53 6.93
N THR A 165 -11.02 -25.72 6.36
CA THR A 165 -11.47 -27.00 6.97
C THR A 165 -10.88 -27.21 8.37
N LEU A 166 -9.57 -26.97 8.52
CA LEU A 166 -8.89 -27.13 9.80
C LEU A 166 -9.44 -26.16 10.86
N LEU A 167 -9.68 -24.91 10.48
CA LEU A 167 -10.21 -23.89 11.39
C LEU A 167 -11.66 -24.18 11.78
N GLU A 168 -12.49 -24.63 10.85
CA GLU A 168 -13.88 -25.02 11.13
C GLU A 168 -13.96 -26.18 12.12
N GLU A 169 -13.12 -27.21 11.94
CA GLU A 169 -13.07 -28.38 12.83
C GLU A 169 -12.58 -28.04 14.24
N ASN A 170 -11.59 -27.15 14.38
CA ASN A 170 -10.98 -26.83 15.67
C ASN A 170 -11.68 -25.69 16.44
N LEU A 171 -12.28 -24.72 15.74
CA LEU A 171 -12.92 -23.54 16.35
C LEU A 171 -14.45 -23.68 16.43
N GLY A 172 -15.03 -24.58 15.64
CA GLY A 172 -16.47 -24.67 15.40
C GLY A 172 -16.96 -23.62 14.40
N LEU A 173 -17.97 -24.01 13.61
CA LEU A 173 -18.55 -23.17 12.55
C LEU A 173 -18.99 -21.79 13.03
N ASP A 174 -19.60 -21.70 14.21
CA ASP A 174 -20.08 -20.42 14.76
C ASP A 174 -18.94 -19.42 15.00
N THR A 175 -17.80 -19.89 15.52
CA THR A 175 -16.62 -19.03 15.75
C THR A 175 -15.98 -18.64 14.43
N TYR A 176 -15.83 -19.60 13.52
CA TYR A 176 -15.24 -19.37 12.21
C TYR A 176 -16.02 -18.34 11.38
N ASN A 177 -17.35 -18.45 11.36
CA ASN A 177 -18.23 -17.55 10.61
C ASN A 177 -18.30 -16.13 11.19
N LYS A 178 -17.89 -15.90 12.45
CA LYS A 178 -17.80 -14.54 13.01
C LYS A 178 -16.82 -13.67 12.25
N LEU A 179 -15.74 -14.23 11.70
CA LEU A 179 -14.75 -13.47 10.95
C LEU A 179 -15.38 -12.82 9.70
N GLU A 180 -16.17 -13.58 8.95
CA GLU A 180 -16.90 -13.06 7.80
C GLU A 180 -17.92 -11.98 8.21
N SER A 181 -18.67 -12.21 9.28
CA SER A 181 -19.66 -11.25 9.79
C SER A 181 -19.02 -9.91 10.18
N VAL A 182 -17.90 -9.95 10.91
CA VAL A 182 -17.17 -8.75 11.34
C VAL A 182 -16.57 -8.01 10.16
N ILE A 183 -15.99 -8.70 9.18
CA ILE A 183 -15.43 -8.08 7.97
C ILE A 183 -16.53 -7.42 7.13
N LYS A 184 -17.71 -8.06 7.00
CA LYS A 184 -18.88 -7.44 6.35
C LYS A 184 -19.38 -6.20 7.09
N GLY A 185 -19.42 -6.23 8.42
CA GLY A 185 -19.76 -5.08 9.25
C GLY A 185 -18.78 -3.92 9.03
N PHE A 186 -17.47 -4.20 9.07
CA PHE A 186 -16.43 -3.21 8.78
C PHE A 186 -16.59 -2.61 7.37
N ALA A 187 -16.88 -3.43 6.34
CA ALA A 187 -17.09 -2.94 4.98
C ALA A 187 -18.30 -1.98 4.88
N GLN A 188 -19.38 -2.26 5.60
CA GLN A 188 -20.55 -1.38 5.67
C GLN A 188 -20.21 -0.06 6.37
N ASP A 189 -19.48 -0.12 7.48
CA ASP A 189 -19.06 1.06 8.23
C ASP A 189 -18.07 1.92 7.43
N ALA A 190 -17.13 1.31 6.73
CA ALA A 190 -16.22 1.99 5.79
C ALA A 190 -17.02 2.71 4.69
N SER A 191 -17.99 2.04 4.08
CA SER A 191 -18.83 2.65 3.03
C SER A 191 -19.66 3.82 3.55
N ARG A 192 -20.21 3.71 4.77
CA ARG A 192 -20.93 4.81 5.44
C ARG A 192 -20.00 5.97 5.77
N PHE A 193 -18.78 5.68 6.19
CA PHE A 193 -17.77 6.69 6.49
C PHE A 193 -17.39 7.48 5.23
N GLU A 194 -17.13 6.81 4.10
CA GLU A 194 -16.86 7.49 2.82
C GLU A 194 -18.04 8.39 2.39
N ALA A 195 -19.29 7.91 2.50
CA ALA A 195 -20.47 8.74 2.23
C ALA A 195 -20.57 9.97 3.16
N LEU A 196 -20.09 9.86 4.40
CA LEU A 196 -20.02 10.99 5.33
C LEU A 196 -18.92 11.99 4.94
N LEU A 197 -17.78 11.53 4.41
CA LEU A 197 -16.71 12.41 3.89
C LEU A 197 -17.22 13.33 2.77
N GLU A 198 -18.09 12.82 1.90
CA GLU A 198 -18.68 13.59 0.79
C GLU A 198 -19.56 14.75 1.30
N ASN A 199 -20.22 14.56 2.43
CA ASN A 199 -21.24 15.46 2.96
C ASN A 199 -20.75 16.34 4.12
N VAL A 200 -19.48 16.23 4.52
CA VAL A 200 -18.94 17.07 5.60
C VAL A 200 -18.92 18.55 5.21
N ASP A 201 -19.29 19.42 6.15
CA ASP A 201 -19.06 20.85 6.02
C ASP A 201 -17.55 21.17 6.02
N LYS A 202 -17.01 21.37 4.82
CA LYS A 202 -15.59 21.69 4.59
C LYS A 202 -15.19 23.09 5.06
N THR A 203 -16.13 23.92 5.52
CA THR A 203 -15.85 25.24 6.10
C THR A 203 -15.66 25.18 7.61
N ASN A 204 -16.13 24.12 8.27
CA ASN A 204 -16.01 23.93 9.70
C ASN A 204 -14.71 23.17 10.07
N PRO A 205 -13.71 23.84 10.68
CA PRO A 205 -12.43 23.20 11.00
C PRO A 205 -12.55 22.08 12.04
N TYR A 206 -13.55 22.12 12.93
CA TYR A 206 -13.76 21.06 13.92
C TYR A 206 -14.32 19.79 13.28
N ALA A 207 -15.25 19.93 12.33
CA ALA A 207 -15.81 18.80 11.59
C ALA A 207 -14.73 18.11 10.74
N LEU A 208 -13.88 18.91 10.06
CA LEU A 208 -12.72 18.38 9.32
C LEU A 208 -11.73 17.68 10.24
N ARG A 209 -11.46 18.25 11.42
CA ARG A 209 -10.52 17.65 12.37
C ARG A 209 -11.01 16.32 12.90
N GLU A 210 -12.28 16.19 13.25
CA GLU A 210 -12.87 14.94 13.73
C GLU A 210 -12.74 13.82 12.69
N ILE A 211 -12.98 14.15 11.41
CA ILE A 211 -12.80 13.20 10.31
C ILE A 211 -11.35 12.79 10.13
N ASN A 212 -10.43 13.76 10.14
CA ASN A 212 -9.00 13.47 9.99
C ASN A 212 -8.45 12.64 11.14
N ASP A 213 -8.94 12.85 12.37
CA ASP A 213 -8.55 12.01 13.52
C ASP A 213 -9.04 10.57 13.33
N LYS A 214 -10.24 10.35 12.79
CA LYS A 214 -10.73 8.99 12.47
C LYS A 214 -9.89 8.31 11.40
N LEU A 215 -9.52 9.02 10.34
CA LEU A 215 -8.63 8.52 9.28
C LEU A 215 -7.24 8.17 9.83
N LEU A 216 -6.65 9.06 10.62
CA LEU A 216 -5.31 8.91 11.19
C LEU A 216 -5.23 7.75 12.19
N LEU A 217 -6.28 7.55 12.98
CA LEU A 217 -6.28 6.58 14.09
C LEU A 217 -6.78 5.19 13.69
N LEU A 218 -7.32 5.01 12.49
CA LEU A 218 -7.85 3.72 12.05
C LEU A 218 -6.78 2.62 12.08
N GLU A 219 -5.58 2.90 11.59
CA GLU A 219 -4.47 1.94 11.57
C GLU A 219 -4.14 1.44 13.00
N LYS A 220 -4.21 2.34 13.98
CA LYS A 220 -3.97 2.05 15.39
C LYS A 220 -5.00 1.11 16.00
N ALA A 221 -6.23 1.08 15.46
CA ALA A 221 -7.29 0.20 15.92
C ALA A 221 -7.01 -1.29 15.63
N PHE A 222 -6.07 -1.60 14.74
CA PHE A 222 -5.65 -2.97 14.44
C PHE A 222 -4.57 -3.52 15.40
N LEU A 223 -4.05 -2.69 16.31
CA LEU A 223 -3.08 -3.16 17.31
C LEU A 223 -3.77 -3.95 18.42
N HIS A 224 -3.23 -5.13 18.72
CA HIS A 224 -3.56 -5.87 19.93
C HIS A 224 -2.59 -5.47 21.05
N PRO A 225 -3.05 -5.11 22.27
CA PRO A 225 -2.18 -4.61 23.33
C PRO A 225 -1.11 -5.61 23.79
N ASP A 226 -1.41 -6.90 23.71
CA ASP A 226 -0.46 -7.98 24.06
C ASP A 226 0.48 -8.37 22.90
N GLY A 227 0.26 -7.80 21.71
CA GLY A 227 0.96 -8.18 20.47
C GLY A 227 0.69 -9.62 20.05
N LEU A 228 1.54 -10.15 19.18
CA LEU A 228 1.47 -11.54 18.72
C LEU A 228 2.07 -12.54 19.73
N PRO A 229 1.57 -13.79 19.78
CA PRO A 229 2.19 -14.86 20.56
C PRO A 229 3.69 -15.00 20.24
N ALA A 230 4.51 -15.07 21.29
CA ALA A 230 5.99 -15.11 21.23
C ALA A 230 6.66 -13.89 20.56
N ARG A 231 5.90 -12.87 20.12
CA ARG A 231 6.38 -11.64 19.47
C ARG A 231 5.54 -10.43 19.95
N PRO A 232 5.58 -10.08 21.25
CA PRO A 232 4.70 -9.05 21.85
C PRO A 232 5.00 -7.62 21.39
N LEU A 233 6.11 -7.41 20.68
CA LEU A 233 6.48 -6.12 20.09
C LEU A 233 6.05 -5.99 18.62
N LYS A 234 5.29 -6.96 18.11
CA LYS A 234 4.73 -7.01 16.75
C LYS A 234 3.25 -7.30 16.77
#